data_AF-A0A7W2NXL6-F1
#
_entry.id   AF-A0A7W2NXL6-F1
#
_cell.length_a   1.000
_cell.length_b   1.000
_cell.length_c   1.000
_cell.angle_alpha   90.00
_cell.angle_beta   90.00
_cell.angle_gamma   90.00
#
_symmetry.space_group_name_H-M   'P 1'
#
loop_
_entity.id
_entity.type
_entity.pdbx_description
1 polymer ?
#
loop_
_entity_poly.entity_id
_entity_poly.type
_entity_poly.pdbx_seq_one_letter_code
_entity_poly.pdbx_strand_id
1 'polypeptide(L)'
;MAEGDGDLTKRLDNKGNDEISGLSHYFNLFTDKMRLSLVEISTRTNHVMQSAELLSEMSQSNNDFVQMQSDNTTQVAAAMEQMTANIREVSSNAEAAEKAAEQARENTISSKKIVSTTIFQFTGLSKDINKVSDVITHLVEESQNIGTVLVIRGMAEQTNLLALNAAIEAARAGEQGRGC
;
A
#
# COMPACT_ATOMS: atom_id res chain seq x y z
N MET A 1 -53.95 -20.35 82.94
CA MET A 1 -52.60 -19.99 82.46
C MET A 1 -52.07 -21.21 81.71
N ALA A 2 -51.93 -21.12 80.40
CA ALA A 2 -51.43 -22.22 79.59
C ALA A 2 -49.90 -22.11 79.52
N GLU A 3 -49.22 -22.82 80.43
CA GLU A 3 -47.78 -23.10 80.34
C GLU A 3 -47.56 -24.21 79.30
N GLY A 4 -47.75 -23.89 78.02
CA GLY A 4 -47.40 -24.79 76.93
C GLY A 4 -46.08 -24.38 76.33
N ASP A 5 -45.02 -25.18 76.50
CA ASP A 5 -43.68 -25.01 75.91
C ASP A 5 -43.66 -25.04 74.35
N GLY A 6 -44.82 -24.93 73.69
CA GLY A 6 -44.94 -25.05 72.24
C GLY A 6 -44.71 -26.48 71.72
N ASP A 7 -44.66 -27.48 72.60
CA ASP A 7 -44.49 -28.89 72.23
C ASP A 7 -45.75 -29.46 71.57
N LEU A 8 -45.80 -29.33 70.23
CA LEU A 8 -46.86 -29.87 69.38
C LEU A 8 -46.83 -31.41 69.25
N THR A 9 -45.94 -32.12 69.96
CA THR A 9 -45.94 -33.59 70.01
C THR A 9 -46.93 -34.15 71.03
N LYS A 10 -47.38 -33.31 71.98
CA LYS A 10 -48.38 -33.68 72.99
C LYS A 10 -49.76 -33.85 72.35
N ARG A 11 -50.50 -34.84 72.84
CA ARG A 11 -51.86 -35.17 72.40
C ARG A 11 -52.80 -35.21 73.59
N LEU A 12 -54.04 -34.74 73.39
CA LEU A 12 -55.12 -34.93 74.36
C LEU A 12 -55.73 -36.32 74.18
N ASP A 13 -56.14 -36.96 75.28
CA ASP A 13 -56.89 -38.22 75.22
C ASP A 13 -58.27 -37.95 74.58
N ASN A 14 -58.61 -38.76 73.58
CA ASN A 14 -59.85 -38.65 72.82
C ASN A 14 -60.72 -39.90 72.96
N LYS A 15 -60.46 -40.75 73.97
CA LYS A 15 -61.28 -41.91 74.30
C LYS A 15 -62.55 -41.46 75.03
N GLY A 16 -63.68 -41.48 74.34
CA GLY A 16 -64.98 -41.10 74.88
C GLY A 16 -66.02 -40.98 73.77
N ASN A 17 -67.27 -40.68 74.14
CA ASN A 17 -68.36 -40.44 73.19
C ASN A 17 -69.16 -39.17 73.57
N ASP A 18 -68.50 -38.25 74.27
CA ASP A 18 -69.04 -36.98 74.75
C ASP A 18 -68.38 -35.78 74.05
N GLU A 19 -68.89 -34.59 74.32
CA GLU A 19 -68.44 -33.34 73.71
C GLU A 19 -66.96 -33.02 74.02
N ILE A 20 -66.44 -33.50 75.15
CA ILE A 20 -65.04 -33.30 75.57
C ILE A 20 -64.09 -34.16 74.72
N SER A 21 -64.46 -35.41 74.43
CA SER A 21 -63.73 -36.28 73.51
C SER A 21 -63.72 -35.74 72.07
N GLY A 22 -64.84 -35.13 71.64
CA GLY A 22 -64.94 -34.42 70.36
C GLY A 22 -64.01 -33.20 70.25
N LEU A 23 -63.95 -32.36 71.28
CA LEU A 23 -63.04 -31.21 71.33
C LEU A 23 -61.56 -31.66 71.29
N SER A 24 -61.23 -32.74 72.02
CA SER A 24 -59.89 -33.31 72.05
C SER A 24 -59.45 -33.85 70.67
N HIS A 25 -60.38 -34.43 69.89
CA HIS A 25 -60.12 -34.84 68.51
C HIS A 25 -59.78 -33.64 67.61
N TYR A 26 -60.60 -32.59 67.60
CA TYR A 26 -60.36 -31.40 66.77
C TYR A 26 -59.10 -30.65 67.18
N PHE A 27 -58.79 -30.60 68.48
CA PHE A 27 -57.53 -30.02 68.98
C PHE A 27 -56.32 -30.80 68.46
N ASN A 28 -56.34 -32.13 68.54
CA ASN A 28 -55.26 -32.97 68.01
C ASN A 28 -55.09 -32.77 66.49
N LEU A 29 -56.18 -32.67 65.73
CA LEU A 29 -56.14 -32.40 64.28
C LEU A 29 -55.55 -31.01 63.97
N PHE A 30 -55.91 -30.00 64.75
CA PHE A 30 -55.33 -28.65 64.62
C PHE A 30 -53.82 -28.66 64.90
N THR A 31 -53.39 -29.31 65.98
CA THR A 31 -51.97 -29.46 66.34
C THR A 31 -51.17 -30.19 65.27
N ASP A 32 -51.75 -31.20 64.61
CA ASP A 32 -51.10 -31.87 63.47
C ASP A 32 -50.90 -30.94 62.28
N LYS A 33 -51.93 -30.18 61.91
CA LYS A 33 -51.83 -29.20 60.81
C LYS A 33 -50.79 -28.12 61.13
N MET A 34 -50.78 -27.61 62.35
CA MET A 34 -49.76 -26.66 62.83
C MET A 34 -48.35 -27.24 62.71
N ARG A 35 -48.14 -28.48 63.15
CA ARG A 35 -46.84 -29.15 63.05
C ARG A 35 -46.40 -29.31 61.60
N LEU A 36 -47.28 -29.76 60.71
CA LEU A 36 -46.98 -29.89 59.28
C LEU A 36 -46.61 -28.55 58.66
N SER A 37 -47.35 -27.49 58.96
CA SER A 37 -47.03 -26.13 58.48
C SER A 37 -45.67 -25.64 58.99
N LEU A 38 -45.31 -25.92 60.25
CA LEU A 38 -44.00 -25.54 60.79
C LEU A 38 -42.84 -26.30 60.13
N VAL A 39 -43.03 -27.60 59.85
CA VAL A 39 -42.04 -28.40 59.09
C VAL A 39 -41.89 -27.85 57.67
N GLU A 40 -43.00 -27.51 57.02
CA GLU A 40 -42.96 -26.91 55.68
C GLU A 40 -42.25 -25.55 55.69
N ILE A 41 -42.55 -24.68 56.67
CA ILE A 41 -41.87 -23.39 56.85
C ILE A 41 -40.37 -23.60 57.06
N SER A 42 -39.97 -24.51 57.97
CA SER A 42 -38.56 -24.80 58.22
C SER A 42 -37.86 -25.28 56.95
N THR A 43 -38.51 -26.13 56.17
CA THR A 43 -37.97 -26.65 54.90
C THR A 43 -37.81 -25.52 53.87
N ARG A 44 -38.83 -24.66 53.72
CA ARG A 44 -38.79 -23.51 52.82
C ARG A 44 -37.71 -22.49 53.23
N THR A 45 -37.54 -22.23 54.52
CA THR A 45 -36.49 -21.35 55.03
C THR A 45 -35.10 -21.90 54.70
N ASN A 46 -34.87 -23.20 54.86
CA ASN A 46 -33.61 -23.83 54.46
C ASN A 46 -33.34 -23.69 52.96
N HIS A 47 -34.35 -23.87 52.11
CA HIS A 47 -34.20 -23.64 50.67
C HIS A 47 -33.87 -22.18 50.33
N VAL A 48 -34.47 -21.22 51.03
CA VAL A 48 -34.16 -19.79 50.84
C VAL A 48 -32.71 -19.50 51.25
N MET A 49 -32.24 -20.05 52.37
CA MET A 49 -30.85 -19.89 52.82
C MET A 49 -29.85 -20.44 51.79
N GLN A 50 -30.07 -21.66 51.30
CA GLN A 50 -29.23 -22.25 50.24
C GLN A 50 -29.24 -21.41 48.96
N SER A 51 -30.41 -20.90 48.58
CA SER A 51 -30.53 -20.04 47.39
C SER A 51 -29.78 -18.72 47.57
N ALA A 52 -29.78 -18.16 48.78
CA ALA A 52 -29.04 -16.94 49.10
C ALA A 52 -27.52 -17.15 49.08
N GLU A 53 -27.04 -18.30 49.57
CA GLU A 53 -25.62 -18.69 49.49
C GLU A 53 -25.17 -18.81 48.03
N LEU A 54 -25.91 -19.55 47.20
CA LEU A 54 -25.63 -19.68 45.77
C LEU A 54 -25.63 -18.32 45.04
N LEU A 55 -26.56 -17.43 45.40
CA LEU A 55 -26.61 -16.09 44.82
C LEU A 55 -25.40 -15.25 45.23
N SER A 56 -24.91 -15.40 46.47
CA SER A 56 -23.71 -14.72 46.96
C SER A 56 -22.46 -15.19 46.20
N GLU A 57 -22.31 -16.50 46.01
CA GLU A 57 -21.21 -17.09 45.24
C GLU A 57 -21.23 -16.62 43.78
N MET A 58 -22.42 -16.63 43.15
CA MET A 58 -22.61 -16.15 41.78
C MET A 58 -22.28 -14.67 41.66
N SER A 59 -22.68 -13.85 42.64
CA SER A 59 -22.40 -12.42 42.66
C SER A 59 -20.90 -12.15 42.77
N GLN A 60 -20.18 -12.92 43.58
CA GLN A 60 -18.72 -12.81 43.67
C GLN A 60 -18.04 -13.18 42.35
N SER A 61 -18.41 -14.31 41.75
CA SER A 61 -17.90 -14.73 40.44
C SER A 61 -18.17 -13.67 39.36
N ASN A 62 -19.38 -13.09 39.36
CA ASN A 62 -19.73 -12.03 38.41
C ASN A 62 -18.88 -10.76 38.60
N ASN A 63 -18.54 -10.40 39.84
CA ASN A 63 -17.60 -9.29 40.09
C ASN A 63 -16.21 -9.57 39.51
N ASP A 64 -15.71 -10.80 39.64
CA ASP A 64 -14.42 -11.19 39.08
C ASP A 64 -14.46 -11.13 37.53
N PHE A 65 -15.56 -11.57 36.91
CA PHE A 65 -15.78 -11.42 35.47
C PHE A 65 -15.82 -9.96 35.02
N VAL A 66 -16.50 -9.09 35.76
CA VAL A 66 -16.56 -7.66 35.46
C VAL A 66 -15.17 -7.03 35.53
N GLN A 67 -14.35 -7.41 36.52
CA GLN A 67 -12.97 -6.92 36.62
C GLN A 67 -12.13 -7.36 35.42
N MET A 68 -12.17 -8.65 35.05
CA MET A 68 -11.49 -9.15 33.85
C MET A 68 -11.96 -8.45 32.57
N GLN A 69 -13.27 -8.21 32.44
CA GLN A 69 -13.84 -7.50 31.30
C GLN A 69 -13.35 -6.05 31.22
N SER A 70 -13.21 -5.38 32.37
CA SER A 70 -12.65 -4.03 32.45
C SER A 70 -11.18 -3.99 32.00
N ASP A 71 -10.38 -4.97 32.43
CA ASP A 71 -8.97 -5.08 32.04
C ASP A 71 -8.82 -5.35 30.54
N ASN A 72 -9.64 -6.25 29.99
CA ASN A 72 -9.71 -6.50 28.54
C ASN A 72 -10.12 -5.25 27.77
N THR A 73 -11.09 -4.48 28.27
CA THR A 73 -11.54 -3.24 27.63
C THR A 73 -10.42 -2.20 27.60
N THR A 74 -9.65 -2.09 28.69
CA THR A 74 -8.46 -1.22 28.75
C THR A 74 -7.40 -1.64 27.74
N GLN A 75 -7.14 -2.94 27.58
CA GLN A 75 -6.19 -3.44 26.58
C GLN A 75 -6.65 -3.16 25.14
N VAL A 76 -7.95 -3.35 24.87
CA VAL A 76 -8.53 -3.00 23.55
C VAL A 76 -8.39 -1.50 23.28
N ALA A 77 -8.64 -0.64 24.26
CA ALA A 77 -8.45 0.80 24.10
C ALA A 77 -6.99 1.15 23.76
N ALA A 78 -6.03 0.56 24.47
CA ALA A 78 -4.61 0.75 24.18
C ALA A 78 -4.22 0.26 22.77
N ALA A 79 -4.76 -0.89 22.34
CA ALA A 79 -4.56 -1.39 20.98
C ALA A 79 -5.14 -0.45 19.92
N MET A 80 -6.30 0.17 20.19
CA MET A 80 -6.91 1.16 19.30
C MET A 80 -6.09 2.45 19.19
N GLU A 81 -5.44 2.89 20.28
CA GLU A 81 -4.50 4.01 20.24
C GLU A 81 -3.29 3.70 19.36
N GLN A 82 -2.69 2.51 19.52
CA GLN A 82 -1.59 2.05 18.66
C GLN A 82 -2.02 1.94 17.19
N MET A 83 -3.21 1.41 16.93
CA MET A 83 -3.76 1.33 15.57
C MET A 83 -3.96 2.71 14.95
N THR A 84 -4.42 3.69 15.74
CA THR A 84 -4.56 5.08 15.29
C THR A 84 -3.21 5.70 14.93
N ALA A 85 -2.17 5.43 15.72
CA ALA A 85 -0.81 5.87 15.41
C ALA A 85 -0.30 5.26 14.09
N ASN A 86 -0.48 3.95 13.91
CA ASN A 86 -0.09 3.26 12.66
C ASN A 86 -0.84 3.80 11.44
N ILE A 87 -2.13 4.10 11.56
CA ILE A 87 -2.91 4.69 10.46
C ILE A 87 -2.35 6.07 10.07
N ARG A 88 -1.95 6.90 11.04
CA ARG A 88 -1.31 8.19 10.75
C ARG A 88 0.02 8.03 10.04
N GLU A 89 0.83 7.05 10.44
CA GLU A 89 2.10 6.74 9.78
C GLU A 89 1.87 6.27 8.33
N VAL A 90 0.91 5.36 8.10
CA VAL A 90 0.54 4.90 6.76
C VAL A 90 0.07 6.06 5.88
N SER A 91 -0.75 6.97 6.42
CA SER A 91 -1.20 8.17 5.70
C SER A 91 -0.03 9.07 5.31
N SER A 92 0.90 9.32 6.24
CA SER A 92 2.09 10.13 5.97
C SER A 92 3.01 9.49 4.91
N ASN A 93 3.17 8.17 4.97
CA ASN A 93 3.92 7.43 3.95
C ASN A 93 3.25 7.48 2.57
N ALA A 94 1.93 7.44 2.51
CA ALA A 94 1.18 7.59 1.27
C ALA A 94 1.35 8.99 0.65
N GLU A 95 1.27 10.05 1.45
CA GLU A 95 1.53 11.43 1.02
C GLU A 95 2.98 11.60 0.50
N ALA A 96 3.96 11.01 1.20
CA ALA A 96 5.35 11.04 0.77
C ALA A 96 5.55 10.31 -0.57
N ALA A 97 4.88 9.16 -0.76
CA ALA A 97 4.93 8.40 -2.00
C ALA A 97 4.27 9.17 -3.17
N GLU A 98 3.13 9.82 -2.94
CA GLU A 98 2.47 10.69 -3.91
C GLU A 98 3.40 11.81 -4.36
N LYS A 99 4.03 12.52 -3.40
CA LYS A 99 4.98 13.60 -3.71
C LYS A 99 6.19 13.10 -4.50
N ALA A 100 6.71 11.92 -4.16
CA ALA A 100 7.82 11.31 -4.90
C ALA A 100 7.42 10.94 -6.34
N ALA A 101 6.21 10.40 -6.53
CA ALA A 101 5.68 10.09 -7.85
C ALA A 101 5.48 11.35 -8.70
N GLU A 102 4.98 12.43 -8.12
CA GLU A 102 4.81 13.71 -8.81
C GLU A 102 6.17 14.29 -9.23
N GLN A 103 7.18 14.25 -8.35
CA GLN A 103 8.54 14.69 -8.69
C GLN A 103 9.14 13.85 -9.83
N ALA A 104 8.92 12.53 -9.83
CA ALA A 104 9.38 11.64 -10.90
C ALA A 104 8.68 11.96 -12.23
N ARG A 105 7.39 12.32 -12.20
CA ARG A 105 6.61 12.75 -13.36
C ARG A 105 7.18 14.04 -13.95
N GLU A 106 7.46 15.04 -13.12
CA GLU A 106 8.09 16.30 -13.53
C GLU A 106 9.47 16.07 -14.18
N ASN A 107 10.31 15.24 -13.54
CA ASN A 107 11.63 14.89 -14.06
C ASN A 107 11.54 14.19 -15.42
N THR A 108 10.55 13.32 -15.60
CA THR A 108 10.30 12.63 -16.88
C THR A 108 9.88 13.61 -17.97
N ILE A 109 9.02 14.58 -17.66
CA ILE A 109 8.60 15.63 -18.61
C ILE A 109 9.81 16.49 -19.02
N SER A 110 10.64 16.89 -18.06
CA SER A 110 11.87 17.65 -18.33
C SER A 110 12.83 16.84 -19.21
N SER A 111 13.04 15.56 -18.89
CA SER A 111 13.90 14.67 -19.66
C SER A 111 13.41 14.49 -21.10
N LYS A 112 12.09 14.34 -21.30
CA LYS A 112 11.48 14.27 -22.63
C LYS A 112 11.77 15.53 -23.45
N LYS A 113 11.72 16.71 -22.83
CA LYS A 113 12.06 17.98 -23.49
C LYS A 113 13.52 18.00 -23.93
N ILE A 114 14.44 17.60 -23.05
CA ILE A 114 15.88 17.52 -23.36
C ILE A 114 16.13 16.59 -24.55
N VAL A 115 15.59 15.37 -24.51
CA VAL A 115 15.73 14.38 -25.60
C VAL A 115 15.19 14.93 -26.92
N SER A 116 14.04 15.60 -26.91
CA SER A 116 13.47 16.25 -28.10
C SER A 116 14.42 17.31 -28.68
N THR A 117 15.00 18.16 -27.82
CA THR A 117 16.00 19.15 -28.24
C THR A 117 17.26 18.49 -28.81
N THR A 118 17.74 17.40 -28.20
CA THR A 118 18.89 16.65 -28.71
C THR A 118 18.62 16.07 -30.09
N ILE A 119 17.44 15.49 -30.33
CA ILE A 119 17.05 14.97 -31.65
C ILE A 119 17.04 16.09 -32.70
N PHE A 120 16.51 17.27 -32.34
CA PHE A 120 16.51 18.43 -33.23
C PHE A 120 17.94 18.88 -33.59
N GLN A 121 18.83 18.94 -32.60
CA GLN A 121 20.24 19.28 -32.82
C GLN A 121 20.96 18.26 -33.71
N PHE A 122 20.73 16.95 -33.50
CA PHE A 122 21.30 15.91 -34.36
C PHE A 122 20.83 16.01 -35.81
N THR A 123 19.55 16.36 -36.01
CA THR A 123 19.00 16.57 -37.36
C THR A 123 19.67 17.75 -38.04
N GLY A 124 19.90 18.85 -37.31
CA GLY A 124 20.67 20.00 -37.79
C GLY A 124 22.10 19.64 -38.15
N LEU A 125 22.80 18.94 -37.26
CA LEU A 125 24.18 18.49 -37.47
C LEU A 125 24.31 17.59 -38.71
N SER A 126 23.38 16.64 -38.90
CA SER A 126 23.35 15.78 -40.09
C SER A 126 23.20 16.58 -41.37
N LYS A 127 22.36 17.62 -41.37
CA LYS A 127 22.21 18.54 -42.50
C LYS A 127 23.50 19.31 -42.78
N ASP A 128 24.22 19.75 -41.75
CA ASP A 128 25.48 20.46 -41.91
C ASP A 128 26.60 19.53 -42.41
N ILE A 129 26.64 18.26 -41.97
CA ILE A 129 27.55 17.24 -42.52
C ILE A 129 27.30 17.03 -44.01
N ASN A 130 26.04 16.94 -44.45
CA ASN A 130 25.71 16.79 -45.87
C ASN A 130 26.21 18.00 -46.69
N LYS A 131 26.01 19.23 -46.20
CA LYS A 131 26.53 20.43 -46.87
C LYS A 131 28.06 20.40 -46.99
N VAL A 132 28.77 19.96 -45.95
CA VAL A 132 30.23 19.82 -45.98
C VAL A 132 30.64 18.80 -47.05
N SER A 133 29.93 17.68 -47.15
CA SER A 133 30.16 16.68 -48.19
C SER A 133 29.96 17.24 -49.61
N ASP A 134 28.92 18.05 -49.82
CA ASP A 134 28.65 18.71 -51.10
C ASP A 134 29.78 19.69 -51.47
N VAL A 135 30.24 20.49 -50.50
CA VAL A 135 31.37 21.42 -50.69
C VAL A 135 32.66 20.68 -51.04
N ILE A 136 32.95 19.56 -50.38
CA ILE A 136 34.11 18.72 -50.71
C ILE A 136 33.99 18.17 -52.13
N THR A 137 32.80 17.73 -52.54
CA THR A 137 32.55 17.20 -53.89
C THR A 137 32.82 18.27 -54.94
N HIS A 138 32.30 19.48 -54.77
CA HIS A 138 32.58 20.60 -55.66
C HIS A 138 34.07 21.00 -55.69
N LEU A 139 34.75 20.97 -54.54
CA LEU A 139 36.19 21.24 -54.48
C LEU A 139 37.01 20.22 -55.29
N VAL A 140 36.59 18.94 -55.29
CA VAL A 140 37.21 17.90 -56.11
C VAL A 140 37.00 18.16 -57.61
N GLU A 141 35.79 18.53 -58.02
CA GLU A 141 35.48 18.89 -59.42
C GLU A 141 36.32 20.07 -59.91
N GLU A 142 36.39 21.15 -59.13
CA GLU A 142 37.22 22.33 -59.45
C GLU A 142 38.70 21.95 -59.55
N SER A 143 39.20 21.12 -58.65
CA SER A 143 40.59 20.67 -58.68
C SER A 143 40.91 19.83 -59.92
N GLN A 144 39.97 19.00 -60.38
CA GLN A 144 40.11 18.24 -61.64
C GLN A 144 40.14 19.18 -62.85
N ASN A 145 39.25 20.17 -62.91
CA ASN A 145 39.24 21.18 -63.98
C ASN A 145 40.57 21.94 -64.09
N ILE A 146 41.18 22.31 -62.95
CA ILE A 146 42.52 22.92 -62.93
C ILE A 146 43.58 21.97 -63.52
N GLY A 147 43.52 20.68 -63.20
CA GLY A 147 44.40 19.66 -63.78
C GLY A 147 44.32 19.62 -65.30
N THR A 148 43.11 19.71 -65.86
CA THR A 148 42.88 19.77 -67.32
C THR A 148 43.50 21.01 -67.95
N VAL A 149 43.38 22.17 -67.30
CA VAL A 149 44.00 23.43 -67.76
C VAL A 149 45.52 23.33 -67.80
N LEU A 150 46.14 22.64 -66.85
CA LEU A 150 47.58 22.40 -66.83
C LEU A 150 48.04 21.52 -68.00
N VAL A 151 47.28 20.47 -68.35
CA VAL A 151 47.56 19.63 -69.53
C VAL A 151 47.49 20.45 -70.82
N ILE A 152 46.50 21.34 -70.95
CA ILE A 152 46.37 22.23 -72.11
C ILE A 152 47.57 23.18 -72.22
N ARG A 153 48.04 23.74 -71.11
CA ARG A 153 49.28 24.54 -71.11
C ARG A 153 50.49 23.73 -71.57
N GLY A 154 50.61 22.48 -71.11
CA GLY A 154 51.66 21.56 -71.58
C GLY A 154 51.57 21.28 -73.09
N MET A 155 50.36 21.05 -73.62
CA MET A 155 50.13 20.87 -75.06
C MET A 155 50.45 22.15 -75.85
N ALA A 156 50.14 23.33 -75.32
CA ALA A 156 50.45 24.61 -75.95
C ALA A 156 51.97 24.84 -76.02
N GLU A 157 52.72 24.53 -74.96
CA GLU A 157 54.19 24.56 -74.98
C GLU A 157 54.77 23.57 -75.99
N GLN A 158 54.26 22.33 -76.02
CA GLN A 158 54.71 21.32 -76.97
C GLN A 158 54.41 21.70 -78.42
N THR A 159 53.24 22.32 -78.66
CA THR A 159 52.85 22.85 -79.97
C THR A 159 53.73 24.04 -80.37
N ASN A 160 54.04 24.93 -79.43
CA ASN A 160 54.95 26.06 -79.68
C ASN A 160 56.36 25.56 -80.05
N LEU A 161 56.84 24.51 -79.38
CA LEU A 161 58.14 23.91 -79.64
C LEU A 161 58.18 23.18 -80.99
N LEU A 162 57.10 22.48 -81.36
CA LEU A 162 56.91 21.89 -82.69
C LEU A 162 56.86 22.96 -83.79
N ALA A 163 56.12 24.04 -83.57
CA ALA A 163 56.02 25.15 -84.51
C ALA A 163 57.38 25.85 -84.71
N LEU A 164 58.14 26.02 -83.63
CA LEU A 164 59.50 26.58 -83.70
C LEU A 164 60.44 25.67 -84.50
N ASN A 165 60.42 24.36 -84.24
CA ASN A 165 61.23 23.40 -85.01
C ASN A 165 60.82 23.36 -86.49
N ALA A 166 59.53 23.42 -86.79
CA ALA A 166 59.04 23.50 -88.17
C ALA A 166 59.48 24.80 -88.87
N ALA A 167 59.49 25.93 -88.17
CA ALA A 167 60.00 27.20 -88.70
C ALA A 167 61.51 27.15 -88.98
N ILE A 168 62.29 26.50 -88.10
CA ILE A 168 63.72 26.24 -88.32
C ILE A 168 63.93 25.36 -89.55
N GLU A 169 63.20 24.24 -89.65
CA GLU A 169 63.37 23.31 -90.77
C GLU A 169 62.87 23.90 -92.10
N ALA A 170 61.84 24.76 -92.08
CA ALA A 170 61.39 25.52 -93.26
C ALA A 170 62.44 26.54 -93.71
N ALA A 171 63.09 27.26 -92.77
CA ALA A 171 64.22 28.13 -93.08
C ALA A 171 65.41 27.33 -93.66
N ARG A 172 65.64 26.13 -93.14
CA ARG A 172 66.69 25.21 -93.60
C ARG A 172 66.42 24.60 -94.97
N ALA A 173 65.16 24.24 -95.25
CA ALA A 173 64.71 23.78 -96.56
C ALA A 173 64.71 24.90 -97.61
N GLY A 174 64.52 26.16 -97.20
CA GLY A 174 64.71 27.33 -98.06
C GLY A 174 66.16 27.52 -98.51
N GLU A 175 67.13 27.15 -97.69
CA GLU A 175 68.56 27.14 -98.05
C GLU A 175 68.92 25.92 -98.95
N GLN A 176 68.38 24.73 -98.68
CA GLN A 176 68.62 23.54 -99.52
C GLN A 176 67.84 23.53 -100.86
N GLY A 177 66.74 24.27 -100.96
CA GLY A 177 65.91 24.37 -102.17
C GLY A 177 66.48 25.25 -103.29
N ARG A 178 67.67 25.84 -103.12
CA ARG A 178 68.36 26.61 -104.18
C ARG A 178 69.40 25.81 -104.95
N GLY A 179 69.49 24.51 -104.69
CA GLY A 179 70.46 23.59 -105.29
C GLY A 179 69.84 22.37 -105.97
N CYS A 180 68.73 22.52 -106.70
CA CYS A 180 68.27 21.67 -107.80
C CYS A 180 67.23 22.43 -108.62
#